data_AF-A0A7J8TK24-F1
#
_entry.id   AF-A0A7J8TK24-F1
#
_cell.length_a   1.000
_cell.length_b   1.000
_cell.length_c   1.000
_cell.angle_alpha   90.00
_cell.angle_beta   90.00
_cell.angle_gamma   90.00
#
_symmetry.space_group_name_H-M   'P 1'
#
loop_
_entity.id
_entity.type
_entity.pdbx_description
1 polymer ?
#
loop_
_entity_poly.entity_id
_entity_poly.type
_entity_poly.pdbx_seq_one_letter_code
_entity_poly.pdbx_strand_id
1 'polypeptide(L)'
;MKRLAVGSMTTSEYNEWLVRRINDNIPKPSQGSSQSIKKHLRVVSSELEIIREDFERRNVELEKKIEQMGEEKMNLRLDVDVQKLEVEKLRKRKNK
;
A
#
# COMPACT_ATOMS: atom_id res chain seq x y z
N MET A 1 20.49 32.23 36.28
CA MET A 1 20.43 31.14 35.29
C MET A 1 21.83 30.87 34.76
N LYS A 2 22.44 29.72 35.08
CA LYS A 2 23.73 29.33 34.51
C LYS A 2 23.45 28.72 33.14
N ARG A 3 23.99 29.34 32.08
CA ARG A 3 23.88 28.80 30.71
C ARG A 3 24.76 27.57 30.63
N LEU A 4 24.16 26.41 30.40
CA LEU A 4 24.90 25.21 29.98
C LEU A 4 25.52 25.54 28.61
N ALA A 5 26.85 25.58 28.55
CA ALA A 5 27.55 25.60 27.27
C ALA A 5 27.29 24.25 26.60
N VAL A 6 26.33 24.21 25.68
CA VAL A 6 26.17 23.13 24.72
C VAL A 6 27.47 23.09 23.92
N GLY A 7 28.28 22.06 24.18
CA GLY A 7 29.57 21.88 23.56
C GLY A 7 29.45 21.96 22.04
N SER A 8 30.40 22.67 21.45
CA SER A 8 30.73 22.65 20.03
C SER A 8 31.09 21.22 19.61
N MET A 9 30.09 20.38 19.39
CA MET A 9 30.25 18.96 19.05
C MET A 9 30.29 18.72 17.53
N THR A 10 30.38 19.79 16.75
CA THR A 10 30.68 19.75 15.32
C THR A 10 32.18 19.94 15.14
N THR A 11 32.91 18.86 15.36
CA THR A 11 34.34 18.71 15.07
C THR A 11 34.62 19.16 13.63
N SER A 12 35.65 20.00 13.47
CA SER A 12 36.18 20.44 12.16
C SER A 12 36.36 19.29 11.17
N GLU A 13 36.65 18.10 11.71
CA GLU A 13 36.80 16.83 10.99
C GLU A 13 35.54 16.44 10.19
N TYR A 14 34.33 16.72 10.68
CA TYR A 14 33.10 16.42 9.95
C TYR A 14 32.95 17.29 8.69
N ASN A 15 33.34 18.56 8.78
CA ASN A 15 33.28 19.48 7.65
C ASN A 15 34.37 19.17 6.62
N GLU A 16 35.58 18.81 7.05
CA GLU A 16 36.64 18.32 6.14
C GLU A 16 36.25 16.99 5.47
N TRP A 17 35.61 16.07 6.21
CA TRP A 17 35.07 14.83 5.66
C TRP A 17 33.99 15.10 4.59
N LEU A 18 33.12 16.10 4.81
CA LEU A 18 32.09 16.49 3.84
C LEU A 18 32.71 17.13 2.58
N VAL A 19 33.70 18.01 2.73
CA VAL A 19 34.38 18.66 1.59
C VAL A 19 35.15 17.64 0.74
N ARG A 20 35.80 16.65 1.37
CA ARG A 20 36.44 15.53 0.67
C ARG A 20 35.45 14.62 -0.07
N ARG A 21 34.17 14.64 0.27
CA ARG A 21 33.11 13.83 -0.38
C ARG A 21 32.48 14.49 -1.61
N ILE A 22 32.82 15.74 -1.94
CA ILE A 22 32.51 16.31 -3.26
C ILE A 22 33.50 15.68 -4.25
N ASN A 23 33.25 14.69 -5.11
CA ASN A 23 32.11 13.86 -5.43
C ASN A 23 32.63 12.74 -6.37
N ASP A 24 33.56 11.91 -5.89
CA ASP A 24 34.18 10.86 -6.71
C ASP A 24 33.23 9.68 -7.01
N ASN A 25 32.07 9.64 -6.34
CA ASN A 25 31.07 8.59 -6.47
C ASN A 25 29.96 8.90 -7.49
N ILE A 26 29.89 10.10 -8.05
CA ILE A 26 29.05 10.35 -9.24
C ILE A 26 29.92 10.04 -10.45
N PRO A 27 29.76 8.87 -11.09
CA PRO A 27 30.43 8.63 -12.35
C PRO A 27 30.04 9.75 -13.31
N LYS A 28 31.05 10.49 -13.79
CA LYS A 28 30.90 11.47 -14.86
C LYS A 28 30.02 10.81 -15.94
N PRO A 29 28.87 11.38 -16.33
CA PRO A 29 27.96 10.72 -17.26
C PRO A 29 28.73 10.53 -18.56
N SER A 30 29.25 9.33 -18.79
CA SER A 30 29.82 8.99 -20.07
C SER A 30 28.65 9.04 -21.05
N GLN A 31 28.85 9.61 -22.22
CA GLN A 31 27.77 9.87 -23.17
C GLN A 31 26.99 8.58 -23.53
N GLY A 32 27.57 7.38 -23.30
CA GLY A 32 26.90 6.08 -23.40
C GLY A 32 26.14 5.60 -22.15
N SER A 33 26.51 6.01 -20.92
CA SER A 33 25.80 5.60 -19.69
C SER A 33 24.49 6.34 -19.49
N SER A 34 24.37 7.57 -19.98
CA SER A 34 23.12 8.33 -19.93
C SER A 34 22.02 7.66 -20.76
N GLN A 35 22.39 7.05 -21.90
CA GLN A 35 21.46 6.33 -22.76
C GLN A 35 21.04 4.99 -22.15
N SER A 36 21.96 4.27 -21.49
CA SER A 36 21.63 3.03 -20.78
C SER A 36 20.71 3.29 -19.57
N ILE A 37 20.99 4.31 -18.75
CA ILE A 37 20.12 4.71 -17.63
C ILE A 37 18.72 5.09 -18.12
N LYS A 38 18.62 5.89 -19.19
CA LYS A 38 17.32 6.25 -19.79
C LYS A 38 16.55 5.03 -20.27
N LYS A 39 17.23 4.03 -20.87
CA LYS A 39 16.62 2.77 -21.30
C LYS A 39 16.13 1.94 -20.11
N HIS A 40 16.94 1.80 -19.05
CA HIS A 40 16.55 1.10 -17.83
C HIS A 40 15.36 1.78 -17.14
N LEU A 41 15.35 3.11 -17.03
CA LEU A 41 14.21 3.85 -16.48
C LEU A 41 12.95 3.63 -17.32
N ARG A 42 13.07 3.62 -18.66
CA ARG A 42 11.93 3.33 -19.55
C ARG A 42 11.38 1.92 -19.34
N VAL A 43 12.25 0.92 -19.15
CA VAL A 43 11.83 -0.47 -18.86
C VAL A 43 11.18 -0.57 -17.49
N VAL A 44 11.76 0.06 -16.46
CA VAL A 44 11.18 0.11 -15.11
C VAL A 44 9.80 0.78 -15.15
N SER A 45 9.64 1.87 -15.90
CA SER A 45 8.33 2.50 -16.10
C SER A 45 7.32 1.54 -16.73
N SER A 46 7.73 0.73 -17.72
CA SER A 46 6.82 -0.25 -18.35
C SER A 46 6.45 -1.41 -17.43
N GLU A 47 7.38 -1.92 -16.60
CA GLU A 47 7.07 -2.99 -15.65
C GLU A 47 6.12 -2.50 -14.55
N LEU A 48 6.33 -1.28 -14.05
CA LEU A 48 5.44 -0.66 -13.07
C LEU A 48 4.06 -0.35 -13.65
N GLU A 49 3.97 0.03 -14.93
CA GLU A 49 2.70 0.25 -15.61
C GLU A 49 1.90 -1.06 -15.74
N ILE A 50 2.55 -2.16 -16.11
CA ILE A 50 1.92 -3.49 -16.15
C ILE A 50 1.41 -3.89 -14.74
N ILE A 51 2.25 -3.73 -13.71
CA ILE A 51 1.85 -4.03 -12.33
C ILE A 51 0.67 -3.17 -11.88
N ARG A 52 0.64 -1.88 -12.26
CA ARG A 52 -0.47 -0.97 -11.97
C ARG A 52 -1.77 -1.46 -12.59
N GLU A 53 -1.75 -1.82 -13.87
CA GLU A 53 -2.94 -2.34 -14.56
C GLU A 53 -3.44 -3.65 -13.96
N ASP A 54 -2.53 -4.56 -13.61
CA ASP A 54 -2.90 -5.82 -12.96
C ASP A 54 -3.46 -5.62 -11.56
N PHE A 55 -2.92 -4.64 -10.81
CA PHE A 55 -3.46 -4.25 -9.52
C PHE A 55 -4.89 -3.72 -9.66
N GLU A 56 -5.12 -2.80 -10.60
CA GLU A 56 -6.45 -2.23 -10.87
C GLU A 56 -7.47 -3.33 -11.25
N ARG A 57 -7.06 -4.27 -12.13
CA ARG A 57 -7.89 -5.41 -12.54
C ARG A 57 -8.30 -6.28 -11.35
N ARG A 58 -7.35 -6.60 -10.46
CA ARG A 58 -7.62 -7.39 -9.25
C ARG A 58 -8.51 -6.63 -8.28
N ASN A 59 -8.35 -5.31 -8.19
CA ASN A 59 -9.17 -4.49 -7.32
C ASN A 59 -10.64 -4.54 -7.74
N VAL A 60 -10.92 -4.39 -9.04
CA VAL A 60 -12.28 -4.52 -9.59
C VAL A 60 -12.87 -5.92 -9.36
N GLU A 61 -12.07 -6.98 -9.50
CA GLU A 61 -12.53 -8.34 -9.20
C GLU A 61 -12.88 -8.52 -7.72
N LEU A 62 -12.09 -7.95 -6.82
CA LEU A 62 -12.33 -7.99 -5.38
C LEU A 62 -13.58 -7.19 -4.99
N GLU A 63 -13.79 -6.00 -5.56
CA GLU A 63 -15.00 -5.21 -5.34
C GLU A 63 -16.27 -6.00 -5.70
N LYS A 64 -16.27 -6.67 -6.86
CA LYS A 64 -17.40 -7.53 -7.28
C LYS A 64 -17.64 -8.69 -6.31
N LYS A 65 -16.57 -9.34 -5.82
CA LYS A 65 -16.70 -10.42 -4.82
C LYS A 65 -17.26 -9.89 -3.50
N ILE A 66 -16.87 -8.69 -3.08
CA ILE A 66 -17.38 -8.06 -1.86
C ILE A 66 -18.87 -7.75 -2.01
N GLU A 67 -19.29 -7.21 -3.16
CA GLU A 67 -20.71 -6.94 -3.45
C GLU A 67 -21.53 -8.23 -3.40
N GLN A 68 -21.10 -9.28 -4.12
CA GLN A 68 -21.77 -10.58 -4.12
C GLN A 68 -21.88 -11.18 -2.70
N MET A 69 -20.79 -11.17 -1.92
CA MET A 69 -20.83 -11.65 -0.54
C MET A 69 -21.77 -10.81 0.34
N GLY A 70 -21.88 -9.50 0.07
CA GLY A 70 -22.82 -8.61 0.74
C GLY A 70 -24.28 -9.01 0.48
N GLU A 71 -24.63 -9.30 -0.77
CA GLU A 71 -25.95 -9.80 -1.17
C GLU A 71 -26.26 -11.17 -0.56
N GLU A 72 -25.35 -12.13 -0.66
CA GLU A 72 -25.49 -13.47 -0.07
C GLU A 72 -25.72 -13.39 1.43
N LYS A 73 -24.98 -12.52 2.14
CA LYS A 73 -25.17 -12.28 3.57
C LYS A 73 -26.54 -11.68 3.90
N MET A 74 -27.07 -10.81 3.06
CA MET A 74 -28.42 -10.26 3.25
C MET A 74 -29.48 -11.35 3.08
N ASN A 75 -29.37 -12.17 2.04
CA ASN A 75 -30.29 -13.28 1.78
C ASN A 75 -30.30 -14.28 2.96
N LEU A 76 -29.13 -14.68 3.44
CA LEU A 76 -29.03 -15.58 4.61
C LEU A 76 -29.67 -14.99 5.87
N ARG A 77 -29.60 -13.67 6.08
CA ARG A 77 -30.28 -13.02 7.21
C ARG A 77 -31.79 -13.11 7.08
N LEU A 78 -32.33 -12.89 5.88
CA LEU A 78 -33.75 -13.02 5.61
C LEU A 78 -34.22 -14.46 5.85
N ASP A 79 -33.48 -15.45 5.38
CA ASP A 79 -33.80 -16.87 5.58
C ASP A 79 -33.86 -17.23 7.07
N VAL A 80 -32.90 -16.74 7.85
CA VAL A 80 -32.88 -16.93 9.32
C VAL A 80 -34.12 -16.32 9.96
N ASP A 81 -34.53 -15.13 9.56
CA ASP A 81 -35.70 -14.46 10.13
C ASP A 81 -37.02 -15.15 9.70
N VAL A 82 -37.10 -15.65 8.48
CA VAL A 82 -38.21 -16.49 8.01
C VAL A 82 -38.32 -17.76 8.86
N GLN A 83 -37.21 -18.48 9.05
CA GLN A 83 -37.19 -19.71 9.87
C GLN A 83 -37.61 -19.42 11.32
N LYS A 84 -37.14 -18.32 11.92
CA LYS A 84 -37.58 -17.90 13.26
C LYS A 84 -39.09 -17.69 13.33
N LEU A 85 -39.67 -16.98 12.35
CA LEU A 85 -41.11 -16.72 12.29
C LEU A 85 -41.91 -18.01 12.13
N GLU A 86 -41.44 -18.96 11.33
CA GLU A 86 -42.07 -20.28 11.19
C GLU A 86 -42.06 -21.06 12.50
N VAL A 87 -40.91 -21.12 13.18
CA VAL A 87 -40.77 -21.78 14.49
C VAL A 87 -41.69 -21.14 15.52
N GLU A 88 -41.78 -19.81 15.56
CA GLU A 88 -42.68 -19.10 16.48
C GLU A 88 -44.15 -19.42 16.20
N LYS A 89 -44.58 -19.42 14.92
CA LYS A 89 -45.94 -19.81 14.51
C LYS A 89 -46.26 -21.23 14.94
N LEU A 90 -45.32 -22.18 14.77
CA LEU A 90 -45.50 -23.57 15.19
C LEU A 90 -45.64 -23.69 16.71
N ARG A 91 -44.84 -22.95 17.49
CA ARG A 91 -44.96 -22.92 18.96
C ARG A 91 -46.31 -22.37 19.41
N LYS A 92 -46.78 -21.28 18.82
CA LYS A 92 -48.10 -20.69 19.12
C LYS A 92 -49.26 -21.64 18.80
N ARG A 93 -49.15 -22.44 17.73
CA ARG A 93 -50.16 -23.48 17.40
C ARG A 93 -50.16 -24.65 18.37
N LYS A 94 -49.01 -25.06 18.92
CA LYS A 94 -48.92 -26.17 19.88
C LYS A 94 -49.42 -25.83 21.28
N ASN A 95 -49.40 -24.54 21.65
CA ASN A 95 -49.84 -24.06 22.96
C ASN A 95 -51.32 -23.61 22.98
N LYS A 96 -52.07 -23.89 21.92
CA LYS A 96 -53.50 -23.61 21.78
C LYS A 96 -54.28 -24.92 21.78
#